data_AF-A0A7Y2ILT8-F1
#
_entry.id   AF-A0A7Y2ILT8-F1
#
_cell.length_a   1.000
_cell.length_b   1.000
_cell.length_c   1.000
_cell.angle_alpha   90.00
_cell.angle_beta   90.00
_cell.angle_gamma   90.00
#
_symmetry.space_group_name_H-M   'P 1'
#
loop_
_entity.id
_entity.type
_entity.pdbx_description
1 polymer ?
#
loop_
_entity_poly.entity_id
_entity_poly.type
_entity_poly.pdbx_seq_one_letter_code
_entity_poly.pdbx_strand_id
1 'polypeptide(L)'
;MPVVDQIAKDYEGEVTFLAVAGKSSFERSLSAAESLFTDRLSWGYDDSVWELYGNPYQPYTVLITADDKIVTEYYGTPGGEEGIRDQLDALLALHG
;
A
#
# COMPACT_ATOMS: atom_id res chain seq x y z
N MET A 1 -7.84 -1.46 -8.11
CA MET A 1 -8.26 -0.68 -6.92
C MET A 1 -8.44 0.77 -7.33
N PRO A 2 -9.63 1.18 -7.79
CA PRO A 2 -9.82 2.50 -8.41
C PRO A 2 -9.50 3.68 -7.47
N VAL A 3 -9.84 3.55 -6.19
CA VAL A 3 -9.59 4.59 -5.18
C VAL A 3 -8.10 4.84 -4.97
N VAL A 4 -7.31 3.78 -4.78
CA VAL A 4 -5.85 3.92 -4.57
C VAL A 4 -5.14 4.38 -5.85
N ASP A 5 -5.62 3.99 -7.03
CA ASP A 5 -5.07 4.49 -8.30
C ASP A 5 -5.27 6.01 -8.47
N GLN A 6 -6.46 6.51 -8.13
CA GLN A 6 -6.75 7.95 -8.18
C GLN A 6 -5.91 8.73 -7.17
N ILE A 7 -5.74 8.20 -5.95
CA ILE A 7 -4.88 8.81 -4.94
C ILE A 7 -3.41 8.77 -5.38
N ALA A 8 -2.93 7.63 -5.91
CA ALA A 8 -1.55 7.49 -6.36
C ALA A 8 -1.16 8.52 -7.41
N LYS A 9 -2.10 8.90 -8.28
CA LYS A 9 -1.90 9.99 -9.24
C LYS A 9 -1.69 11.35 -8.56
N ASP A 10 -2.43 11.65 -7.49
CA ASP A 10 -2.39 12.96 -6.86
C ASP A 10 -1.14 13.17 -5.99
N TYR A 11 -0.52 12.07 -5.54
CA TYR A 11 0.72 12.07 -4.75
C TYR A 11 1.94 11.59 -5.56
N GLU A 12 1.84 11.63 -6.89
CA GLU A 12 2.89 11.18 -7.80
C GLU A 12 4.19 11.98 -7.58
N GLY A 13 5.29 11.27 -7.35
CA GLY A 13 6.60 11.87 -7.07
C GLY A 13 6.86 12.15 -5.58
N GLU A 14 5.85 12.08 -4.73
CA GLU A 14 5.95 12.29 -3.28
C GLU A 14 5.79 10.98 -2.50
N VAL A 15 4.90 10.09 -2.96
CA VAL A 15 4.60 8.81 -2.29
C VAL A 15 4.69 7.65 -3.28
N THR A 16 5.34 6.56 -2.86
CA THR A 16 5.34 5.30 -3.60
C THR A 16 4.26 4.38 -3.04
N PHE A 17 3.36 3.91 -3.90
CA PHE A 17 2.37 2.90 -3.55
C PHE A 17 2.87 1.51 -3.98
N LEU A 18 3.08 0.63 -3.00
CA LEU A 18 3.54 -0.75 -3.20
C LEU A 18 2.53 -1.75 -2.64
N ALA A 19 2.00 -2.62 -3.49
CA ALA A 19 1.15 -3.73 -3.09
C ALA A 19 1.97 -5.03 -2.98
N VAL A 20 2.05 -5.61 -1.78
CA VAL A 20 2.72 -6.90 -1.58
C VAL A 20 1.67 -8.01 -1.47
N ALA A 21 1.57 -8.84 -2.50
CA ALA A 21 0.74 -10.04 -2.47
C ALA A 21 1.43 -11.16 -1.68
N GLY A 22 0.62 -12.03 -1.07
CA GLY A 22 1.05 -13.22 -0.36
C GLY A 22 -0.15 -14.03 0.09
N LYS A 23 0.11 -15.15 0.78
CA LYS A 23 -0.90 -16.11 1.27
C LYS A 23 -1.81 -16.66 0.16
N SER A 24 -1.25 -16.78 -1.04
CA SER A 24 -1.90 -17.32 -2.23
C SER A 24 -0.86 -18.08 -3.06
N SER A 25 -1.11 -18.32 -4.34
CA SER A 25 -0.08 -18.74 -5.30
C SER A 25 0.34 -17.54 -6.14
N PHE A 26 1.61 -17.47 -6.53
CA PHE A 26 2.13 -16.43 -7.42
C PHE A 26 1.26 -16.21 -8.65
N GLU A 27 0.85 -17.28 -9.36
CA GLU A 27 0.08 -17.18 -10.60
C GLU A 27 -1.29 -16.53 -10.40
N ARG A 28 -1.96 -16.83 -9.28
CA ARG A 28 -3.24 -16.19 -8.91
C ARG A 28 -3.06 -14.72 -8.57
N SER A 29 -2.00 -14.40 -7.84
CA SER A 29 -1.68 -13.02 -7.47
C SER A 29 -1.29 -12.18 -8.69
N LEU A 30 -0.51 -12.75 -9.62
CA LEU A 30 -0.18 -12.13 -10.89
C LEU A 30 -1.44 -11.82 -11.72
N SER A 31 -2.30 -12.81 -11.92
CA SER A 31 -3.56 -12.61 -12.66
C SER A 31 -4.47 -11.56 -12.01
N ALA A 32 -4.53 -11.53 -10.67
CA ALA A 32 -5.27 -10.50 -9.95
C ALA A 32 -4.64 -9.11 -10.11
N ALA A 33 -3.32 -8.99 -10.02
CA ALA A 33 -2.60 -7.74 -10.19
C ALA A 33 -2.79 -7.16 -11.59
N GLU A 34 -2.66 -7.97 -12.64
CA GLU A 34 -2.91 -7.57 -14.03
C GLU A 34 -4.33 -7.06 -14.26
N SER A 35 -5.31 -7.58 -13.51
CA SER A 35 -6.70 -7.13 -13.60
C SER A 35 -7.02 -5.91 -12.72
N LEU A 36 -6.29 -5.70 -11.63
CA LEU A 36 -6.66 -4.74 -10.58
C LEU A 36 -5.78 -3.49 -10.54
N PHE A 37 -4.54 -3.58 -11.00
CA PHE A 37 -3.56 -2.50 -10.88
C PHE A 37 -3.30 -1.82 -12.22
N THR A 38 -3.03 -0.53 -12.12
CA THR A 38 -2.52 0.31 -13.21
C THR A 38 -1.00 0.39 -13.11
N ASP A 39 -0.38 1.12 -14.04
CA ASP A 39 1.04 1.46 -14.03
C ASP A 39 1.47 2.41 -12.90
N ARG A 40 0.52 2.99 -12.15
CA ARG A 40 0.79 3.91 -11.03
C ARG A 40 1.14 3.21 -9.72
N LEU A 41 0.97 1.89 -9.68
CA LEU A 41 1.16 1.07 -8.50
C LEU A 41 2.22 0.02 -8.80
N SER A 42 3.24 -0.03 -7.96
CA SER A 42 4.16 -1.16 -7.96
C SER A 42 3.54 -2.32 -7.18
N TRP A 43 3.82 -3.55 -7.59
CA TRP A 43 3.41 -4.72 -6.82
C TRP A 43 4.47 -5.82 -6.88
N GLY A 44 4.43 -6.70 -5.88
CA GLY A 44 5.28 -7.90 -5.82
C GLY A 44 4.56 -9.02 -5.07
N TYR A 45 5.13 -10.22 -5.12
CA TYR A 45 4.68 -11.38 -4.35
C TYR A 45 5.80 -11.83 -3.42
N ASP A 46 5.56 -11.81 -2.12
CA ASP A 46 6.54 -12.28 -1.13
C ASP A 46 5.84 -12.65 0.19
N ASP A 47 5.80 -13.95 0.50
CA ASP A 47 5.24 -14.43 1.76
C ASP A 47 6.12 -14.06 2.97
N SER A 48 7.43 -13.89 2.78
CA SER A 48 8.34 -13.55 3.88
C SER A 48 8.10 -12.16 4.45
N VAL A 49 7.61 -11.22 3.61
CA VAL A 49 7.18 -9.90 4.07
C VAL A 49 5.97 -10.03 5.00
N TRP A 50 5.01 -10.90 4.69
CA TRP A 50 3.84 -11.12 5.56
C TRP A 50 4.23 -11.73 6.91
N GLU A 51 5.22 -12.62 6.93
CA GLU A 51 5.77 -13.17 8.16
C GLU A 51 6.51 -12.12 8.99
N LEU A 52 7.27 -11.23 8.34
CA LEU A 52 8.02 -10.15 9.00
C LEU A 52 7.12 -9.20 9.78
N TYR A 53 6.00 -8.78 9.19
CA TYR A 53 5.02 -7.92 9.85
C TYR A 53 4.11 -8.66 10.84
N GLY A 54 4.23 -10.00 10.94
CA GLY A 54 3.47 -10.81 11.89
C GLY A 54 1.95 -10.75 11.72
N ASN A 55 1.46 -10.27 10.58
CA ASN A 55 0.03 -10.00 10.39
C ASN A 55 -0.64 -11.11 9.56
N PRO A 56 -1.63 -11.85 10.11
CA PRO A 56 -2.34 -12.90 9.38
C PRO A 56 -3.45 -12.39 8.45
N TYR A 57 -3.87 -11.13 8.52
CA TYR A 57 -5.04 -10.61 7.78
C TYR A 57 -4.67 -9.75 6.56
N GLN A 58 -5.57 -9.72 5.58
CA GLN A 58 -5.53 -8.84 4.41
C GLN A 58 -6.90 -8.16 4.25
N PRO A 59 -6.98 -6.88 3.83
CA PRO A 59 -5.87 -5.98 3.52
C PRO A 59 -5.22 -5.43 4.79
N TYR A 60 -3.92 -5.15 4.71
CA TYR A 60 -3.14 -4.49 5.74
C TYR A 60 -2.25 -3.45 5.08
N THR A 61 -2.18 -2.27 5.69
CA THR A 61 -1.46 -1.13 5.14
C THR A 61 -0.49 -0.62 6.19
N VAL A 62 0.70 -0.26 5.72
CA VAL A 62 1.78 0.30 6.53
C VAL A 62 2.22 1.59 5.86
N LEU A 63 2.36 2.66 6.64
CA LEU A 63 2.98 3.89 6.17
C LEU A 63 4.42 3.93 6.67
N ILE A 64 5.34 4.09 5.73
CA ILE A 64 6.77 4.10 5.96
C ILE A 64 7.32 5.42 5.44
N THR A 65 8.14 6.08 6.25
CA THR A 65 8.84 7.31 5.89
C THR A 65 10.01 7.05 4.94
N ALA A 66 10.55 8.12 4.36
CA ALA A 66 11.77 8.05 3.56
C ALA A 66 13.03 7.65 4.36
N ASP A 67 12.98 7.73 5.70
CA ASP A 67 14.05 7.26 6.61
C ASP A 67 13.74 5.89 7.24
N ASP A 68 12.94 5.06 6.54
CA ASP A 68 12.61 3.67 6.86
C ASP A 68 11.93 3.45 8.22
N LYS A 69 11.14 4.43 8.69
CA LYS A 69 10.36 4.32 9.93
C LYS A 69 8.90 4.06 9.64
N ILE A 70 8.34 3.07 10.34
CA ILE A 70 6.90 2.83 10.35
C ILE A 70 6.23 3.93 11.17
N VAL A 71 5.31 4.66 10.55
CA VAL A 71 4.54 5.74 11.21
C VAL A 71 3.22 5.21 11.74
N THR A 72 2.54 4.38 10.94
CA THR A 72 1.27 3.77 11.34
C THR A 72 0.99 2.51 10.56
N GLU A 73 0.11 1.70 11.12
CA GLU A 73 -0.34 0.42 10.61
C GLU A 73 -1.85 0.31 10.81
N TYR A 74 -2.58 -0.13 9.80
CA TYR A 74 -4.01 -0.34 9.93
C TYR A 74 -4.52 -1.45 9.02
N TYR A 75 -5.64 -2.04 9.45
CA TYR A 75 -6.39 -3.02 8.67
C TYR A 75 -7.30 -2.33 7.67
N GLY A 76 -7.25 -2.80 6.42
CA GLY A 76 -8.05 -2.25 5.34
C GLY A 76 -7.65 -0.83 4.95
N THR A 77 -8.66 -0.02 4.64
CA THR A 77 -8.54 1.36 4.22
C THR A 77 -9.17 2.27 5.28
N PRO A 78 -8.43 3.22 5.87
CA PRO A 78 -8.92 4.03 6.97
C PRO A 78 -9.86 5.10 6.39
N GLY A 79 -11.10 5.16 6.86
CA GLY A 79 -12.03 6.24 6.52
C GLY A 79 -12.40 6.40 5.02
N GLY A 80 -12.03 5.46 4.15
CA GLY A 80 -12.23 5.60 2.70
C GLY A 80 -11.13 6.43 2.03
N GLU A 81 -11.47 7.13 0.94
CA GLU A 81 -10.50 7.94 0.18
C GLU A 81 -9.93 9.11 1.00
N GLU A 82 -10.81 9.88 1.65
CA GLU A 82 -10.42 11.03 2.48
C GLU A 82 -9.48 10.61 3.61
N GLY A 83 -9.81 9.50 4.30
CA GLY A 83 -8.94 8.99 5.36
C GLY A 83 -7.59 8.49 4.87
N ILE A 84 -7.45 7.99 3.64
CA ILE A 84 -6.12 7.72 3.07
C ILE A 84 -5.36 9.04 2.87
N ARG A 85 -5.99 10.03 2.25
CA ARG A 85 -5.36 11.33 1.95
C ARG A 85 -4.86 12.02 3.21
N ASP A 86 -5.67 12.06 4.26
CA ASP A 86 -5.29 12.62 5.55
C ASP A 86 -4.03 11.95 6.13
N GLN A 87 -3.90 10.63 5.98
CA GLN A 87 -2.71 9.91 6.45
C GLN A 87 -1.47 10.20 5.60
N LEU A 88 -1.64 10.37 4.28
CA LEU A 88 -0.54 10.73 3.38
C LEU A 88 -0.07 12.17 3.63
N ASP A 89 -1.00 13.10 3.81
CA ASP A 89 -0.68 14.50 4.15
C ASP A 89 0.05 14.58 5.49
N ALA A 90 -0.40 13.80 6.49
CA ALA A 90 0.28 13.70 7.77
C ALA A 90 1.69 13.10 7.63
N LEU A 91 1.87 12.08 6.77
CA LEU A 91 3.18 11.50 6.47
C LEU A 91 4.13 12.54 5.85
N LEU A 92 3.65 13.29 4.85
CA LEU A 92 4.45 14.32 4.18
C LEU A 92 4.79 15.48 5.11
N ALA A 93 3.87 15.87 6.01
CA ALA A 93 4.12 16.92 7.01
C ALA A 93 5.24 16.56 8.02
N LEU A 94 5.55 15.28 8.22
CA LEU A 94 6.69 14.85 9.05
C LEU A 94 8.05 15.05 8.34
N HIS A 95 8.04 15.29 7.04
CA HIS A 95 9.23 15.40 6.19
C HIS A 95 9.31 16.71 5.38
N GLY A 96 8.47 17.71 5.71
CA GLY A 96 8.52 19.07 5.17
C GLY A 96 9.56 19.99 5.82
#